data_AF-A0A4Y4MB37-F1
#
_entry.id   AF-A0A4Y4MB37-F1
#
_cell.length_a   1.000
_cell.length_b   1.000
_cell.length_c   1.000
_cell.angle_alpha   90.00
_cell.angle_beta   90.00
_cell.angle_gamma   90.00
#
_symmetry.space_group_name_H-M   'P 1'
#
loop_
_entity.id
_entity.type
_entity.pdbx_description
1 polymer ?
#
loop_
_entity_poly.entity_id
_entity_poly.type
_entity_poly.pdbx_seq_one_letter_code
_entity_poly.pdbx_strand_id
1 'polypeptide(L)'
;MRYTFIPEEKDNKSINVNDLKLLLHLYNEKDILKNILIKTDRGNILYSNEGVFKKKTEFKELELPKDTKSLIIIYNNKKNRIEVKKNYKYLYIEFRGSDLLEIVYTTEKPAFT
;
A
#
# COMPACT_ATOMS: atom_id res chain seq x y z
N MET A 1 -2.46 9.99 10.79
CA MET A 1 -3.89 9.59 10.76
C MET A 1 -4.05 8.45 9.73
N ARG A 2 -5.07 7.57 9.81
CA ARG A 2 -5.27 6.48 8.82
C ARG A 2 -6.64 6.58 8.19
N TYR A 3 -6.70 6.55 6.86
CA TYR A 3 -7.93 6.40 6.11
C TYR A 3 -7.90 5.07 5.34
N THR A 4 -9.01 4.34 5.35
CA THR A 4 -9.11 3.04 4.68
C THR A 4 -10.45 2.95 3.98
N PHE A 5 -10.42 2.81 2.66
CA PHE A 5 -11.58 2.61 1.82
C PHE A 5 -11.62 1.18 1.29
N ILE A 6 -12.76 0.53 1.47
CA ILE A 6 -13.05 -0.84 1.04
C ILE A 6 -14.35 -0.76 0.25
N PRO A 7 -14.31 -0.76 -1.09
CA PRO A 7 -15.53 -0.72 -1.89
C PRO A 7 -16.29 -2.03 -1.77
N GLU A 8 -17.62 -1.96 -1.81
CA GLU A 8 -18.49 -3.13 -1.92
C GLU A 8 -18.14 -3.93 -3.19
N GLU A 9 -18.07 -5.25 -3.07
CA GLU A 9 -17.85 -6.13 -4.23
C GLU A 9 -19.01 -5.99 -5.20
N LYS A 10 -18.75 -5.37 -6.35
CA LYS A 10 -19.79 -5.18 -7.37
C LYS A 10 -20.01 -6.38 -8.28
N ASP A 11 -19.12 -7.37 -8.33
CA ASP A 11 -19.33 -8.56 -9.15
C ASP A 11 -18.42 -9.72 -8.73
N ASN A 12 -19.05 -10.83 -8.33
CA ASN A 12 -18.44 -12.11 -7.96
C ASN A 12 -17.93 -12.92 -9.18
N LYS A 13 -17.33 -12.27 -10.19
CA LYS A 13 -16.65 -13.00 -11.27
C LYS A 13 -15.31 -13.47 -10.73
N SER A 14 -15.05 -14.78 -10.79
CA SER A 14 -13.91 -15.45 -10.13
C SER A 14 -12.59 -14.69 -10.31
N ILE A 15 -12.25 -13.84 -9.34
CA ILE A 15 -10.93 -13.25 -9.26
C ILE A 15 -10.02 -14.39 -8.85
N ASN A 16 -8.90 -14.56 -9.54
CA ASN A 16 -7.82 -15.38 -9.00
C ASN A 16 -7.29 -14.65 -7.75
N VAL A 17 -7.92 -14.94 -6.62
CA VAL A 17 -7.70 -14.39 -5.27
C VAL A 17 -6.26 -14.52 -4.78
N ASN A 18 -5.40 -15.19 -5.55
CA ASN A 18 -4.01 -15.46 -5.22
C ASN A 18 -3.00 -14.48 -5.85
N ASP A 19 -3.43 -13.53 -6.67
CA ASP A 19 -2.53 -12.60 -7.39
C ASP A 19 -2.68 -11.13 -6.94
N LEU A 20 -2.97 -10.89 -5.66
CA LEU A 20 -3.09 -9.52 -5.14
C LEU A 20 -1.75 -8.78 -5.26
N LYS A 21 -1.79 -7.60 -5.87
CA LYS A 21 -0.61 -6.73 -6.01
C LYS A 21 -0.68 -5.52 -5.08
N LEU A 22 0.47 -5.18 -4.51
CA LEU A 22 0.64 -3.95 -3.73
C LEU A 22 1.05 -2.81 -4.66
N LEU A 23 0.22 -1.77 -4.72
CA LEU A 23 0.48 -0.55 -5.50
C LEU A 23 0.86 0.58 -4.55
N LEU A 24 2.02 1.19 -4.78
CA LEU A 24 2.50 2.33 -4.01
C LEU A 24 2.51 3.58 -4.88
N HIS A 25 1.87 4.65 -4.41
CA HIS A 25 2.07 6.00 -4.93
C HIS A 25 3.02 6.75 -4.01
N LEU A 26 4.21 7.01 -4.54
CA LEU A 26 5.32 7.63 -3.83
C LEU A 26 5.56 8.99 -4.47
N TYR A 27 5.38 10.06 -3.70
CA TYR A 27 5.59 11.40 -4.23
C TYR A 27 6.23 12.29 -3.18
N ASN A 28 7.11 13.15 -3.67
CA ASN A 28 7.82 14.11 -2.83
C ASN A 28 6.86 15.24 -2.43
N GLU A 29 6.89 15.60 -1.16
CA GLU A 29 6.26 16.80 -0.63
C GLU A 29 7.37 17.67 -0.05
N LYS A 30 7.38 18.96 -0.44
CA LYS A 30 8.45 19.87 -0.06
C LYS A 30 8.60 19.90 1.46
N ASP A 31 9.83 19.68 1.93
CA ASP A 31 10.20 19.70 3.36
C ASP A 31 9.52 18.63 4.23
N ILE A 32 8.95 17.58 3.61
CA ILE A 32 8.30 16.47 4.31
C ILE A 32 9.14 15.20 4.22
N LEU A 33 9.54 14.68 5.39
CA LEU A 33 10.19 13.38 5.52
C LEU A 33 9.17 12.26 5.37
N LYS A 34 9.53 11.18 4.66
CA LYS A 34 8.70 9.99 4.48
C LYS A 34 9.48 8.71 4.81
N ASN A 35 9.75 8.50 6.10
CA ASN A 35 10.35 7.26 6.59
C ASN A 35 9.30 6.15 6.54
N ILE A 36 9.48 5.20 5.63
CA ILE A 36 8.52 4.14 5.35
C ILE A 36 9.21 2.79 5.49
N LEU A 37 8.56 1.86 6.17
CA LEU A 37 8.88 0.43 6.13
C LEU A 37 7.60 -0.36 5.94
N ILE A 38 7.53 -1.16 4.88
CA ILE A 38 6.45 -2.10 4.62
C ILE A 38 7.01 -3.50 4.71
N LYS A 39 6.41 -4.32 5.58
CA LYS A 39 6.76 -5.74 5.71
C LYS A 39 5.54 -6.62 5.88
N THR A 40 5.65 -7.89 5.53
CA THR A 40 4.61 -8.88 5.81
C THR A 40 4.52 -9.19 7.30
N ASP A 41 3.46 -9.88 7.71
CA ASP A 41 3.30 -10.42 9.07
C ASP A 41 4.35 -11.45 9.45
N ARG A 42 5.03 -12.04 8.45
CA ARG A 42 6.17 -12.94 8.63
C ARG A 42 7.52 -12.22 8.67
N GLY A 43 7.54 -10.90 8.49
CA GLY A 43 8.74 -10.07 8.57
C GLY A 43 9.46 -9.81 7.24
N ASN A 44 8.96 -10.30 6.10
CA ASN A 44 9.56 -10.03 4.80
C ASN A 44 9.41 -8.55 4.44
N ILE A 45 10.52 -7.85 4.23
CA ILE A 45 10.51 -6.45 3.82
C ILE A 45 10.11 -6.36 2.34
N LEU A 46 9.07 -5.61 2.05
CA LEU A 46 8.57 -5.37 0.69
C LEU A 46 9.06 -4.03 0.14
N TYR A 47 9.16 -3.03 1.01
CA TYR A 47 9.58 -1.69 0.64
C TYR A 47 10.14 -0.93 1.84
N SER A 48 11.14 -0.10 1.61
CA SER A 48 11.62 0.87 2.57
C SER A 48 12.01 2.18 1.89
N ASN A 49 11.86 3.28 2.63
CA ASN A 49 12.39 4.58 2.29
C ASN A 49 12.80 5.32 3.55
N GLU A 50 13.91 6.06 3.49
CA GLU A 50 14.37 6.94 4.55
C GLU A 50 14.53 8.36 3.99
N GLY A 51 13.98 9.34 4.71
CA GLY A 51 14.05 10.75 4.34
C GLY A 51 13.08 11.15 3.22
N VAL A 52 13.54 12.04 2.35
CA VAL A 52 12.74 12.67 1.29
C VAL A 52 12.87 11.89 -0.02
N PHE A 53 11.77 11.77 -0.78
CA PHE A 53 11.83 11.16 -2.10
C PHE A 53 12.63 12.01 -3.10
N LYS A 54 13.55 11.36 -3.82
CA LYS A 54 14.36 12.02 -4.86
C LYS A 54 13.54 12.38 -6.11
N LYS A 55 12.57 11.52 -6.46
CA LYS A 55 11.67 11.74 -7.61
C LYS A 55 10.46 12.54 -7.17
N LYS A 56 9.94 13.40 -8.05
CA LYS A 56 8.70 14.13 -7.81
C LYS A 56 7.54 13.16 -7.55
N THR A 57 7.40 12.15 -8.40
CA THR A 57 6.41 11.07 -8.28
C THR A 57 6.99 9.77 -8.82
N GLU A 58 6.64 8.65 -8.21
CA GLU A 58 6.97 7.29 -8.60
C GLU A 58 5.81 6.35 -8.23
N PHE A 59 5.45 5.46 -9.16
CA PHE A 59 4.49 4.39 -8.93
C PHE A 59 5.24 3.07 -8.88
N LYS A 60 4.99 2.27 -7.84
CA LYS A 60 5.55 0.92 -7.72
C LYS A 60 4.44 -0.11 -7.64
N GLU A 61 4.64 -1.19 -8.36
CA GLU A 61 3.83 -2.40 -8.29
C GLU A 61 4.72 -3.51 -7.70
N LEU A 62 4.29 -4.07 -6.58
CA LEU A 62 5.04 -5.06 -5.82
C LEU A 62 4.20 -6.33 -5.71
N GLU A 63 4.86 -7.46 -5.96
CA GLU A 63 4.28 -8.78 -5.72
C GLU A 63 4.28 -9.08 -4.22
N LEU A 64 3.21 -9.71 -3.75
CA LEU A 64 3.11 -10.15 -2.36
C LEU A 64 3.48 -11.63 -2.25
N PRO A 65 4.31 -12.01 -1.25
CA PRO A 65 4.53 -13.42 -0.97
C PRO A 65 3.21 -14.15 -0.74
N LYS A 66 3.10 -15.34 -1.33
CA LYS A 66 1.97 -16.25 -1.10
C LYS A 66 1.80 -16.46 0.41
N ASP A 67 0.55 -16.49 0.86
CA ASP A 67 0.14 -16.62 2.27
C ASP A 67 0.36 -15.42 3.20
N THR A 68 0.68 -14.24 2.66
CA THR A 68 0.66 -13.00 3.46
C THR A 68 -0.75 -12.75 3.97
N LYS A 69 -0.94 -12.72 5.31
CA LYS A 69 -2.25 -12.44 5.93
C LYS A 69 -2.45 -10.96 6.22
N SER A 70 -1.37 -10.26 6.55
CA SER A 70 -1.41 -8.84 6.86
C SER A 70 -0.08 -8.17 6.53
N LEU A 71 -0.14 -6.87 6.25
CA LEU A 71 1.03 -6.02 6.13
C LEU A 71 1.20 -5.18 7.40
N ILE A 72 2.45 -4.98 7.78
CA ILE A 72 2.88 -4.06 8.83
C ILE A 72 3.56 -2.90 8.11
N ILE A 73 2.97 -1.71 8.24
CA ILE A 73 3.45 -0.47 7.65
C ILE A 73 3.87 0.44 8.78
N ILE A 74 5.14 0.83 8.80
CA ILE A 74 5.66 1.86 9.68
C ILE A 74 5.86 3.10 8.81
N TYR A 75 5.17 4.18 9.14
CA TYR A 75 5.29 5.46 8.46
C TYR A 75 5.56 6.56 9.49
N ASN A 76 6.73 7.18 9.42
CA ASN A 76 7.16 8.23 10.36
C ASN A 76 6.88 7.85 11.82
N ASN A 77 7.41 6.70 12.24
CA ASN A 77 7.26 6.09 13.57
C ASN A 77 5.87 5.59 13.94
N LYS A 78 4.85 5.75 13.07
CA LYS A 78 3.50 5.21 13.29
C LYS A 78 3.35 3.84 12.65
N LYS A 79 3.08 2.83 13.47
CA LYS A 79 2.85 1.46 13.05
C LYS A 79 1.38 1.22 12.75
N ASN A 80 1.09 0.74 11.56
CA ASN A 80 -0.23 0.31 11.10
C ASN A 80 -0.16 -1.17 10.69
N ARG A 81 -1.16 -1.95 11.09
CA ARG A 81 -1.36 -3.30 10.57
C ARG A 81 -2.61 -3.29 9.70
N ILE A 82 -2.51 -3.84 8.50
CA ILE A 82 -3.63 -3.99 7.58
C ILE A 82 -3.77 -5.43 7.11
N GLU A 83 -5.00 -5.88 6.99
CA GLU A 83 -5.32 -7.21 6.48
C GLU A 83 -5.13 -7.27 4.96
N VAL A 84 -4.62 -8.38 4.44
CA VAL A 84 -4.61 -8.63 3.00
C VAL A 84 -5.95 -9.25 2.63
N LYS A 85 -6.79 -8.47 1.96
CA LYS A 85 -8.11 -8.91 1.50
C LYS A 85 -8.01 -9.53 0.12
N LYS A 86 -7.98 -10.87 0.07
CA LYS A 86 -7.71 -11.65 -1.15
C LYS A 86 -8.74 -11.48 -2.25
N ASN A 87 -9.93 -11.01 -1.91
CA ASN A 87 -11.02 -10.76 -2.83
C ASN A 87 -10.83 -9.50 -3.69
N TYR A 88 -9.74 -8.75 -3.48
CA TYR A 88 -9.32 -7.63 -4.32
C TYR A 88 -8.07 -7.98 -5.12
N LYS A 89 -7.91 -7.38 -6.30
CA LYS A 89 -6.71 -7.56 -7.14
C LYS A 89 -5.57 -6.65 -6.72
N TYR A 90 -5.89 -5.48 -6.16
CA TYR A 90 -4.90 -4.48 -5.80
C TYR A 90 -5.17 -3.95 -4.39
N LEU A 91 -4.08 -3.75 -3.67
CA LEU A 91 -4.02 -2.95 -2.46
C LEU A 91 -3.20 -1.71 -2.79
N TYR A 92 -3.85 -0.56 -2.84
CA TYR A 92 -3.22 0.73 -3.08
C TYR A 92 -2.89 1.42 -1.75
N ILE A 93 -1.69 1.97 -1.66
CA ILE A 93 -1.21 2.70 -0.50
C ILE A 93 -0.58 4.02 -0.93
N GLU A 94 -1.02 5.08 -0.29
CA GLU A 94 -0.49 6.43 -0.46
C GLU A 94 -0.05 7.01 0.89
N PHE A 95 1.12 7.65 0.88
CA PHE A 95 1.74 8.28 2.04
C PHE A 95 1.65 9.79 1.87
N ARG A 96 0.80 10.46 2.65
CA ARG A 96 0.47 11.88 2.49
C ARG A 96 0.91 12.68 3.71
N GLY A 97 1.49 13.86 3.49
CA GLY A 97 1.97 14.73 4.55
C GLY A 97 3.00 14.04 5.45
N SER A 98 2.96 14.33 6.74
CA SER A 98 3.90 13.76 7.71
C SER A 98 3.44 12.44 8.31
N ASP A 99 2.16 12.06 8.21
CA ASP A 99 1.65 10.91 8.96
C ASP A 99 0.33 10.30 8.44
N LEU A 100 -0.19 10.78 7.30
CA LEU A 100 -1.45 10.30 6.75
C LEU A 100 -1.19 9.11 5.83
N LEU A 101 -1.80 7.98 6.17
CA LEU A 101 -1.77 6.77 5.36
C LEU A 101 -3.15 6.55 4.74
N GLU A 102 -3.22 6.58 3.42
CA GLU A 102 -4.42 6.33 2.65
C GLU A 102 -4.32 4.95 1.99
N ILE A 103 -5.37 4.14 2.19
CA ILE A 103 -5.38 2.72 1.84
C ILE A 103 -6.67 2.40 1.09
N VAL A 104 -6.54 1.81 -0.09
CA VAL A 104 -7.67 1.47 -0.95
C VAL A 104 -7.55 0.03 -1.42
N TYR A 105 -8.60 -0.75 -1.24
CA TYR A 105 -8.73 -2.07 -1.86
C TYR A 105 -9.52 -1.93 -3.17
N THR A 106 -9.05 -2.54 -4.26
CA THR A 106 -9.74 -2.42 -5.55
C THR A 106 -9.52 -3.64 -6.44
N THR A 107 -10.51 -3.93 -7.29
CA THR A 107 -10.46 -4.97 -8.32
C THR A 107 -9.95 -4.43 -9.66
N GLU A 108 -9.92 -3.12 -9.82
CA GLU A 108 -9.43 -2.40 -11.01
C GLU A 108 -8.15 -1.65 -10.69
N LYS A 109 -7.21 -1.65 -11.64
CA LYS A 109 -5.96 -0.90 -11.46
C LYS A 109 -6.29 0.60 -11.49
N PRO A 110 -5.93 1.38 -10.44
CA PRO A 110 -6.16 2.82 -10.44
C PRO A 110 -5.47 3.47 -11.65
N ALA A 111 -6.19 4.35 -12.34
CA ALA A 111 -5.58 5.23 -13.34
C ALA A 111 -4.90 6.39 -12.62
N PHE A 112 -3.57 6.44 -12.69
CA PHE A 112 -2.79 7.56 -12.20
C PHE A 112 -2.60 8.55 -13.35
N THR A 113 -3.52 9.51 -13.49
CA THR A 113 -3.43 10.61 -14.46
C THR A 113 -2.77 11.83 -13.85
#